data_AF-B5EAS2-F1
#
_entry.id   AF-B5EAS2-F1
#
_cell.length_a   1.000
_cell.length_b   1.000
_cell.length_c   1.000
_cell.angle_alpha   90.00
_cell.angle_beta   90.00
_cell.angle_gamma   90.00
#
_symmetry.space_group_name_H-M   'P 1'
#
loop_
_entity.id
_entity.type
_entity.pdbx_description
1 polymer ?
#
loop_
_entity_poly.entity_id
_entity_poly.type
_entity_poly.pdbx_seq_one_letter_code
_entity_poly.pdbx_strand_id
1 'polypeptide(L)' 'MKKLLSLAAVTLLTSAFLDPLIYSGLDKPIPWGRDALMAVGGVVCFYLLVKYRNDL' A
#
# COMPACT_ATOMS: atom_id res chain seq x y z
N MET A 1 -4.66 6.72 17.04
CA MET A 1 -3.76 6.64 15.85
C MET A 1 -4.24 5.66 14.76
N LYS A 2 -5.22 4.80 15.04
CA LYS A 2 -5.78 3.80 14.10
C LYS A 2 -6.22 4.35 12.74
N LYS A 3 -6.81 5.54 12.67
CA LYS A 3 -7.31 6.13 11.41
C LYS A 3 -6.19 6.44 10.42
N LEU A 4 -5.07 7.00 10.89
CA LEU A 4 -3.91 7.31 10.04
C LEU A 4 -3.26 6.02 9.54
N LEU A 5 -3.10 5.03 10.41
CA LEU A 5 -2.50 3.75 10.04
C LEU A 5 -3.40 2.96 9.08
N SER A 6 -4.73 3.05 9.24
CA SER A 6 -5.71 2.49 8.31
C SER A 6 -5.70 3.20 6.97
N LEU A 7 -5.67 4.54 6.98
CA LEU A 7 -5.54 5.33 5.75
C LEU A 7 -4.26 4.94 5.00
N ALA A 8 -3.12 4.89 5.68
CA ALA A 8 -1.84 4.51 5.08
C ALA A 8 -1.86 3.09 4.51
N ALA A 9 -2.40 2.12 5.24
CA ALA A 9 -2.51 0.74 4.76
C ALA A 9 -3.36 0.67 3.48
N VAL A 10 -4.53 1.31 3.48
CA VAL A 10 -5.45 1.29 2.33
C VAL A 10 -4.85 2.03 1.14
N THR A 11 -4.27 3.22 1.34
CA THR A 11 -3.71 3.99 0.22
C THR A 11 -2.50 3.30 -0.39
N LEU A 12 -1.55 2.81 0.42
CA LEU A 12 -0.37 2.11 -0.07
C LEU A 12 -0.73 0.82 -0.83
N LEU A 13 -1.64 0.01 -0.28
CA LEU A 13 -2.10 -1.21 -0.96
C LEU A 13 -2.85 -0.88 -2.25
N THR A 14 -3.77 0.08 -2.21
CA THR A 14 -4.52 0.47 -3.41
C THR A 14 -3.59 1.01 -4.49
N SER A 15 -2.65 1.89 -4.13
CA SER A 15 -1.67 2.43 -5.08
C SER A 15 -0.77 1.35 -5.66
N ALA A 16 -0.33 0.36 -4.86
CA ALA A 16 0.49 -0.74 -5.37
C ALA A 16 -0.19 -1.59 -6.45
N PHE A 17 -1.52 -1.70 -6.44
CA PHE A 17 -2.29 -2.38 -7.48
C PHE A 17 -2.72 -1.45 -8.62
N LEU A 18 -3.05 -0.20 -8.31
CA LEU A 18 -3.60 0.74 -9.29
C LEU A 18 -2.52 1.35 -10.19
N ASP A 19 -1.32 1.58 -9.66
CA ASP A 19 -0.21 2.17 -10.38
C ASP A 19 0.26 1.32 -11.59
N PRO A 20 0.53 0.00 -11.47
CA PRO A 20 0.89 -0.82 -12.62
C PRO A 20 -0.24 -0.88 -13.67
N LEU A 21 -1.51 -0.83 -13.24
CA LEU A 21 -2.66 -0.76 -14.15
C LEU A 21 -2.65 0.56 -14.94
N ILE A 22 -2.39 1.69 -14.29
CA ILE A 22 -2.28 3.01 -14.95
C ILE A 22 -1.11 3.03 -15.93
N TYR A 23 0.07 2.52 -15.54
CA TYR A 23 1.23 2.47 -16.44
C TYR A 23 1.01 1.55 -17.65
N SER A 24 0.30 0.43 -17.44
CA SER A 24 -0.08 -0.47 -18.53
C SER A 24 -1.00 0.20 -19.56
N GLY A 25 -1.92 1.06 -19.12
CA GLY A 25 -2.79 1.85 -20.00
C GLY A 25 -2.10 3.03 -20.70
N LEU A 26 -0.88 3.40 -20.27
CA LEU A 26 -0.10 4.51 -20.81
C LEU A 26 1.06 4.05 -21.72
N ASP A 27 1.16 2.75 -22.02
CA ASP A 27 2.29 2.13 -22.75
C ASP A 27 3.66 2.50 -22.16
N LYS A 28 3.72 2.72 -20.84
CA LYS A 28 4.94 3.07 -20.12
C LYS A 28 5.50 1.87 -19.36
N PRO A 29 6.83 1.78 -19.19
CA PRO A 29 7.43 0.73 -18.37
C PRO A 29 6.94 0.85 -16.92
N ILE A 30 6.48 -0.28 -16.37
CA ILE A 30 5.95 -0.36 -15.01
C ILE A 30 7.12 -0.33 -14.01
N PRO A 31 7.14 0.61 -13.05
CA PRO A 31 8.19 0.71 -12.04
C PRO A 31 7.98 -0.31 -10.90
N TRP A 32 8.11 -1.60 -11.19
CA TRP A 32 7.85 -2.71 -10.26
C TRP A 32 8.50 -2.59 -8.89
N GLY A 33 9.71 -2.02 -8.81
CA GLY A 33 10.39 -1.81 -7.52
C GLY A 33 9.64 -0.86 -6.59
N ARG A 34 9.03 0.20 -7.14
CA ARG A 34 8.18 1.13 -6.39
C ARG A 34 6.90 0.43 -5.92
N ASP A 35 6.27 -0.33 -6.81
CA ASP A 35 5.00 -1.00 -6.52
C ASP A 35 5.18 -2.08 -5.44
N ALA A 36 6.29 -2.81 -5.50
CA ALA A 36 6.68 -3.76 -4.46
C ALA A 36 6.92 -3.06 -3.10
N LEU A 37 7.62 -1.92 -3.08
CA LEU A 37 7.81 -1.14 -1.85
C LEU A 37 6.49 -0.62 -1.28
N MET A 38 5.56 -0.15 -2.13
CA MET A 38 4.24 0.27 -1.71
C MET A 38 3.42 -0.89 -1.15
N ALA A 39 3.45 -2.06 -1.81
CA ALA A 39 2.78 -3.27 -1.33
C ALA A 39 3.31 -3.69 0.05
N VAL A 40 4.63 -3.75 0.22
CA VAL A 40 5.26 -4.09 1.49
C VAL A 40 4.91 -3.07 2.57
N GLY A 41 4.99 -1.77 2.27
CA GLY A 41 4.62 -0.71 3.21
C GLY A 41 3.16 -0.83 3.67
N GLY A 42 2.24 -1.07 2.73
CA GLY A 42 0.82 -1.27 3.03
C GLY A 42 0.55 -2.51 3.88
N VAL A 43 1.21 -3.63 3.58
CA VAL A 43 1.14 -4.87 4.39
C VAL A 43 1.68 -4.64 5.80
N VAL A 44 2.79 -3.91 5.95
CA VAL A 44 3.35 -3.58 7.28
C VAL A 44 2.38 -2.71 8.08
N CYS A 45 1.78 -1.68 7.48
CA CYS A 45 0.76 -0.87 8.15
C CYS A 45 -0.46 -1.71 8.57
N PHE A 46 -0.90 -2.62 7.71
CA PHE A 46 -1.99 -3.55 8.02
C PHE A 46 -1.62 -4.51 9.15
N TYR A 47 -0.41 -5.06 9.13
CA TYR A 47 0.09 -5.94 10.19
C TYR A 47 0.14 -5.20 11.54
N LEU A 48 0.61 -3.96 11.57
CA LEU A 48 0.65 -3.15 12.78
C LEU A 48 -0.76 -2.86 13.32
N LEU A 49 -1.76 -2.62 12.45
CA LEU A 49 -3.16 -2.50 12.86
C LEU A 49 -3.68 -3.76 13.53
N VAL A 50 -3.36 -4.93 12.98
CA VAL A 50 -3.78 -6.22 13.55
C VAL A 50 -3.06 -6.48 14.87
N LYS A 51 -1.75 -6.32 14.90
CA LYS A 51 -0.90 -6.58 16.08
C LYS A 51 -1.25 -5.69 17.25
N TYR A 52 -1.39 -4.39 17.02
CA TYR A 52 -1.67 -3.39 18.06
C TYR A 52 -3.16 -3.01 18.12
N ARG A 53 -4.05 -3.86 17.60
CA ARG A 53 -5.50 -3.62 17.57
C ARG A 53 -6.06 -3.22 18.95
N ASN A 54 -5.56 -3.85 20.01
CA ASN A 54 -6.05 -3.67 21.38
C ASN A 54 -5.34 -2.54 22.14
N ASP A 55 -4.17 -2.09 21.67
CA ASP A 55 -3.34 -1.05 22.33
C ASP A 55 -3.46 0.35 21.67
N LEU A 56 -3.87 0.43 20.39
CA LEU A 56 -3.94 1.67 19.59
C LEU A 56 -5.24 2.48 19.71
#